data_AF-A0A914FCM8-F1
#
_entry.id   AF-A0A914FCM8-F1
#
_cell.length_a   1.000
_cell.length_b   1.000
_cell.length_c   1.000
_cell.angle_alpha   90.00
_cell.angle_beta   90.00
_cell.angle_gamma   90.00
#
_symmetry.space_group_name_H-M   'P 1'
#
loop_
_entity.id
_entity.type
_entity.pdbx_description
1 polymer ?
#
loop_
_entity_poly.entity_id
_entity_poly.type
_entity_poly.pdbx_seq_one_letter_code
_entity_poly.pdbx_strand_id
1 'polypeptide(L)' 'KGNMLNALESKVKHAQCFDMALVDDGSVVLASKDYRLYLYRYSHPLTV' A
#
# COMPACT_ATOMS: atom_id res chain seq x y z
N LYS A 1 -20.95 5.23 -11.16
CA LYS A 1 -19.68 4.92 -11.85
C LYS A 1 -18.55 5.32 -10.93
N GLY A 2 -17.59 4.43 -10.65
CA GLY A 2 -16.40 4.78 -9.89
C GLY A 2 -15.39 5.48 -10.79
N ASN A 3 -14.73 6.51 -10.27
CA ASN A 3 -13.62 7.17 -10.95
C ASN A 3 -12.32 6.80 -10.23
N MET A 4 -11.26 6.51 -10.99
CA MET A 4 -9.92 6.35 -10.44
C MET A 4 -9.41 7.71 -9.96
N LEU A 5 -8.99 7.79 -8.70
CA LEU A 5 -8.46 9.04 -8.13
C LEU A 5 -6.94 9.13 -8.26
N ASN A 6 -6.22 8.04 -7.99
CA ASN A 6 -4.75 7.97 -7.99
C ASN A 6 -4.27 6.57 -8.37
N ALA A 7 -3.02 6.48 -8.84
CA ALA A 7 -2.30 5.23 -9.06
C ALA A 7 -0.88 5.35 -8.50
N LEU A 8 -0.43 4.35 -7.75
CA LEU A 8 0.86 4.31 -7.08
C LEU A 8 1.54 2.97 -7.38
N GLU A 9 2.86 2.98 -7.49
CA GLU A 9 3.67 1.78 -7.75
C GLU A 9 4.82 1.68 -6.74
N SER A 10 5.07 0.47 -6.25
CA SER A 10 6.26 0.17 -5.45
C SER A 10 7.50 0.06 -6.35
N LYS A 11 8.63 0.63 -5.94
CA LYS A 11 9.92 0.49 -6.64
C LYS A 11 10.53 -0.92 -6.53
N VAL A 12 9.97 -1.78 -5.67
CA VAL A 12 10.43 -3.15 -5.44
C VAL A 12 9.30 -4.12 -5.69
N LYS A 13 9.65 -5.30 -6.21
CA LYS A 13 8.74 -6.44 -6.34
C LYS A 13 8.71 -7.22 -5.02
N HIS A 14 7.52 -7.68 -4.64
CA HIS A 14 7.33 -8.57 -3.49
C HIS A 14 7.17 -10.01 -3.94
N ALA A 15 7.32 -10.93 -2.98
CA ALA A 15 6.74 -12.26 -3.13
C ALA A 15 5.20 -12.15 -3.24
N GLN A 16 4.53 -13.26 -3.50
CA GLN A 16 3.07 -13.28 -3.62
C GLN A 16 2.41 -12.71 -2.34
N CYS A 17 1.62 -11.65 -2.50
CA CYS A 17 0.80 -11.11 -1.41
C CYS A 17 -0.51 -11.90 -1.29
N PHE A 18 -0.91 -12.20 -0.07
CA PHE A 18 -2.15 -12.92 0.24
C PHE A 18 -3.32 -12.00 0.50
N ASP A 19 -3.08 -10.92 1.26
CA ASP A 19 -4.12 -9.99 1.70
C ASP A 19 -3.56 -8.58 1.94
N MET A 20 -4.46 -7.60 2.03
CA MET A 20 -4.16 -6.20 2.31
C MET A 20 -5.21 -5.54 3.21
N ALA A 21 -4.77 -4.62 4.06
CA ALA A 21 -5.66 -3.84 4.93
C ALA A 21 -5.28 -2.35 4.96
N LEU A 22 -6.29 -1.49 5.06
CA LEU A 22 -6.09 -0.07 5.27
C LEU A 22 -5.76 0.22 6.73
N VAL A 23 -4.93 1.23 6.95
CA VAL A 23 -4.58 1.79 8.25
C VAL A 23 -5.02 3.25 8.27
N ASP A 24 -5.51 3.73 9.41
CA ASP A 24 -6.17 5.03 9.55
C ASP A 24 -5.26 6.25 9.20
N ASP A 25 -3.95 6.06 9.08
CA ASP A 25 -2.95 7.10 8.84
C ASP A 25 -2.62 7.35 7.36
N GLY A 26 -3.41 6.79 6.44
CA GLY A 26 -3.13 6.86 5.00
C GLY A 26 -2.07 5.85 4.55
N SER A 27 -1.94 4.76 5.30
CA SER A 27 -1.08 3.62 4.97
C SER A 27 -1.87 2.35 4.67
N VAL A 28 -1.26 1.45 3.92
CA VAL A 28 -1.78 0.12 3.60
C VAL A 28 -0.76 -0.92 4.02
N VAL A 29 -1.22 -1.99 4.66
CA VAL A 29 -0.38 -3.16 5.00
C VAL A 29 -0.64 -4.28 4.01
N LEU A 30 0.42 -4.97 3.59
CA LEU A 30 0.35 -6.18 2.75
C LEU A 30 0.98 -7.37 3.48
N ALA A 31 0.31 -8.51 3.49
CA ALA A 31 0.85 -9.77 3.98
C ALA A 31 1.43 -10.61 2.84
N SER A 32 2.70 -10.99 2.94
CA SER A 32 3.47 -11.62 1.87
C SER A 32 3.93 -13.04 2.22
N LYS A 33 4.09 -13.89 1.19
CA LYS A 33 4.54 -15.30 1.28
C LYS A 33 5.94 -15.49 1.85
N ASP A 34 6.78 -14.46 1.80
CA ASP A 34 8.11 -14.46 2.40
C ASP A 34 8.09 -14.18 3.92
N TYR A 35 6.93 -14.34 4.55
CA TYR A 35 6.69 -14.14 5.99
C TYR A 35 6.90 -12.69 6.46
N ARG A 36 6.79 -11.72 5.53
CA ARG A 36 6.92 -10.29 5.83
C ARG A 36 5.58 -9.58 5.73
N LEU A 37 5.46 -8.54 6.55
CA LEU A 37 4.42 -7.52 6.42
C LEU A 37 5.06 -6.24 5.86
N TYR A 38 4.46 -5.66 4.83
CA TYR A 38 4.93 -4.41 4.23
C TYR A 38 3.93 -3.30 4.51
N LEU A 39 4.39 -2.20 5.09
CA LEU A 39 3.58 -1.00 5.29
C LEU A 39 3.96 0.05 4.24
N TYR A 40 2.97 0.50 3.47
CA TYR A 40 3.12 1.53 2.45
C TYR A 40 2.28 2.74 2.77
N ARG A 41 2.89 3.92 2.79
CA ARG A 41 2.15 5.18 2.84
C ARG A 41 1.68 5.55 1.43
N TYR A 42 0.37 5.65 1.23
CA TYR A 42 -0.23 6.04 -0.06
C TYR A 42 -0.76 7.48 -0.04
N SER A 43 -0.82 8.12 1.12
CA SER A 43 -1.05 9.55 1.26
C SER A 43 0.25 10.34 1.12
N HIS A 44 0.24 11.42 0.35
CA HIS A 44 1.37 12.36 0.30
C HIS A 44 1.66 12.91 1.71
N PRO A 45 2.92 13.25 2.05
CA PRO A 45 3.17 14.20 3.13
C PRO A 45 2.42 15.48 2.76
N LEU A 46 1.63 16.03 3.67
CA LEU A 46 1.02 17.34 3.49
C LEU A 46 2.13 18.32 3.06
N THR A 47 2.01 18.88 1.86
CA THR A 47 2.83 20.01 1.44
C THR A 47 2.48 21.15 2.40
N VAL A 48 3.41 21.48 3.32
CA VAL A 48 3.37 22.71 4.11
C VAL A 48 3.88 23.85 3.24
#